data_AF-A0A2E3F629-F1
#
_entry.id   AF-A0A2E3F629-F1
#
_cell.length_a   1.000
_cell.length_b   1.000
_cell.length_c   1.000
_cell.angle_alpha   90.00
_cell.angle_beta   90.00
_cell.angle_gamma   90.00
#
_symmetry.space_group_name_H-M   'P 1'
#
loop_
_entity.id
_entity.type
_entity.pdbx_description
1 polymer ?
#
loop_
_entity_poly.entity_id
_entity_poly.type
_entity_poly.pdbx_seq_one_letter_code
_entity_poly.pdbx_strand_id
1 'polypeptide(L)'
;MIELGSYSQYLELIAVIIGIVKYREFKNYQLRYVFYFLVYVVINEFVAGISYPVFGLPNYALYNIYVLLHFCFFIAWYHSLLESEMRKKILKIFFFFFVVFWSFESFYLDNFTGEDVTLSFTIGVLFLIVSVGFYFMEMLTREVILHITQSPYFWISFGILVYCVTYLPFYLTLSFINRENPVILNVTLFLINCIQYCCFSIAFIQANRHRMEHES
;
A
#
# COMPACT_ATOMS: atom_id res chain seq x y z
N MET A 1 -19.84 0.01 19.39
CA MET A 1 -18.74 1.00 19.45
C MET A 1 -18.26 1.19 18.04
N ILE A 2 -18.17 2.44 17.55
CA ILE A 2 -17.54 2.71 16.25
C ILE A 2 -16.08 2.29 16.39
N GLU A 3 -15.66 1.27 15.67
CA GLU A 3 -14.31 0.73 15.77
C GLU A 3 -13.30 1.80 15.35
N LEU A 4 -12.26 2.00 16.15
CA LEU A 4 -11.25 3.04 15.90
C LEU A 4 -10.60 2.87 14.51
N GLY A 5 -10.54 1.63 14.01
CA GLY A 5 -10.09 1.30 12.67
C GLY A 5 -10.90 1.98 11.56
N SER A 6 -12.22 2.17 11.73
CA SER A 6 -13.05 2.86 10.74
C SER A 6 -12.63 4.31 10.48
N TYR A 7 -11.92 4.93 11.42
CA TYR A 7 -11.40 6.29 11.22
C TYR A 7 -10.19 6.37 10.29
N SER A 8 -9.57 5.23 9.90
CA SER A 8 -8.47 5.22 8.93
C SER A 8 -8.87 5.82 7.59
N GLN A 9 -10.13 5.63 7.19
CA GLN A 9 -10.71 6.17 5.96
C GLN A 9 -10.64 7.71 5.90
N TYR A 10 -10.71 8.40 7.06
CA TYR A 10 -10.55 9.85 7.09
C TYR A 10 -9.09 10.29 6.95
N LEU A 11 -8.13 9.50 7.43
CA LEU A 11 -6.69 9.76 7.24
C LEU A 11 -6.33 9.64 5.75
N GLU A 12 -6.89 8.64 5.07
CA GLU A 12 -6.79 8.46 3.63
C GLU A 12 -7.36 9.66 2.88
N LEU A 13 -8.57 10.08 3.26
CA LEU A 13 -9.24 11.22 2.64
C LEU A 13 -8.41 12.51 2.79
N ILE A 14 -7.79 12.73 3.95
CA ILE A 14 -6.88 13.86 4.17
C ILE A 14 -5.69 13.78 3.21
N ALA A 15 -5.08 12.61 3.05
CA ALA A 15 -3.97 12.41 2.11
C ALA A 15 -4.41 12.66 0.64
N VAL A 16 -5.62 12.23 0.24
CA VAL A 16 -6.20 12.57 -1.07
C VAL A 16 -6.36 14.08 -1.22
N ILE A 17 -6.95 14.77 -0.23
CA ILE A 17 -7.19 16.22 -0.30
C ILE A 17 -5.86 16.96 -0.48
N ILE A 18 -4.83 16.60 0.29
CA ILE A 18 -3.48 17.16 0.14
C ILE A 18 -2.95 16.86 -1.27
N GLY A 19 -3.11 15.63 -1.75
CA GLY A 19 -2.74 15.22 -3.10
C GLY A 19 -3.44 16.05 -4.18
N ILE A 20 -4.74 16.35 -4.06
CA ILE A 20 -5.49 17.20 -4.99
C ILE A 20 -4.93 18.61 -5.01
N VAL A 21 -4.71 19.21 -3.84
CA VAL A 21 -4.16 20.57 -3.72
C VAL A 21 -2.76 20.65 -4.36
N LYS A 22 -1.95 19.60 -4.21
CA LYS A 22 -0.58 19.52 -4.73
C LYS A 22 -0.45 18.88 -6.12
N TYR A 23 -1.55 18.44 -6.73
CA TYR A 23 -1.54 17.62 -7.94
C TYR A 23 -0.77 18.24 -9.11
N ARG A 24 -0.84 19.57 -9.26
CA ARG A 24 -0.13 20.30 -10.31
C ARG A 24 1.39 20.11 -10.27
N GLU A 25 1.94 19.84 -9.09
CA GLU A 25 3.38 19.70 -8.84
C GLU A 25 3.90 18.32 -9.25
N PHE A 26 3.08 17.27 -9.13
CA PHE A 26 3.50 15.89 -9.39
C PHE A 26 2.84 15.19 -10.59
N LYS A 27 1.90 15.85 -11.28
CA LYS A 27 1.14 15.28 -12.42
C LYS A 27 1.98 14.65 -13.55
N ASN A 28 3.24 15.04 -13.70
CA ASN A 28 4.13 14.57 -14.77
C ASN A 28 5.04 13.43 -14.34
N TYR A 29 5.00 13.03 -13.08
CA TYR A 29 5.94 12.07 -12.50
C TYR A 29 5.22 10.81 -12.03
N GLN A 30 5.99 9.78 -11.67
CA GLN A 30 5.45 8.47 -11.27
C GLN A 30 4.60 8.55 -9.99
N LEU A 31 4.78 9.59 -9.17
CA LEU A 31 3.98 9.84 -7.97
C LEU A 31 2.48 10.02 -8.26
N ARG A 32 2.11 10.46 -9.48
CA ARG A 32 0.69 10.59 -9.88
C ARG A 32 -0.06 9.25 -9.84
N TYR A 33 0.63 8.15 -10.11
CA TYR A 33 0.02 6.83 -10.10
C TYR A 33 -0.31 6.40 -8.68
N VAL A 34 0.54 6.73 -7.70
CA VAL A 34 0.26 6.51 -6.27
C VAL A 34 -0.95 7.34 -5.84
N PHE A 35 -1.05 8.59 -6.31
CA PHE A 35 -2.23 9.41 -6.06
C PHE A 35 -3.52 8.78 -6.63
N TYR A 36 -3.52 8.32 -7.88
CA TYR A 36 -4.69 7.65 -8.46
C TYR A 36 -5.04 6.37 -7.74
N PHE A 37 -4.04 5.58 -7.35
CA PHE A 37 -4.25 4.39 -6.53
C PHE A 37 -4.88 4.75 -5.18
N LEU A 38 -4.43 5.82 -4.54
CA LEU A 38 -4.98 6.28 -3.26
C LEU A 38 -6.43 6.77 -3.38
N VAL A 39 -6.78 7.44 -4.48
CA VAL A 39 -8.19 7.75 -4.80
C VAL A 39 -9.01 6.46 -4.95
N TYR A 40 -8.46 5.45 -5.64
CA TYR A 40 -9.10 4.14 -5.72
C TYR A 40 -9.29 3.49 -4.34
N VAL A 41 -8.29 3.55 -3.44
CA VAL A 41 -8.39 3.00 -2.08
C VAL A 41 -9.56 3.65 -1.33
N VAL A 42 -9.66 4.99 -1.36
CA VAL A 42 -10.77 5.71 -0.72
C VAL A 42 -12.13 5.26 -1.27
N ILE A 43 -12.25 5.15 -2.60
CA ILE A 43 -13.49 4.66 -3.22
C ILE A 43 -13.79 3.22 -2.77
N ASN A 44 -12.79 2.34 -2.75
CA ASN A 44 -12.94 0.95 -2.34
C ASN A 44 -13.43 0.84 -0.90
N GLU A 45 -12.86 1.62 0.02
CA GLU A 45 -13.26 1.66 1.44
C GLU A 45 -14.71 2.13 1.61
N PHE A 46 -15.12 3.21 0.94
CA PHE A 46 -16.51 3.66 1.00
C PHE A 46 -17.48 2.64 0.40
N VAL A 47 -17.13 2.03 -0.74
CA VAL A 47 -17.94 1.00 -1.39
C VAL A 47 -18.05 -0.26 -0.52
N ALA A 48 -16.95 -0.70 0.11
CA ALA A 48 -16.94 -1.82 1.04
C ALA A 48 -17.76 -1.52 2.31
N GLY A 49 -17.69 -0.29 2.83
CA GLY A 49 -18.47 0.13 3.99
C GLY A 49 -19.98 0.12 3.75
N ILE A 50 -20.42 0.40 2.52
CA ILE A 50 -21.85 0.37 2.15
C ILE A 50 -22.30 -0.97 1.54
N SER A 51 -21.39 -1.90 1.23
CA SER A 51 -21.71 -3.11 0.46
C SER A 51 -22.76 -3.99 1.15
N TYR A 52 -22.58 -4.24 2.44
CA TYR A 52 -23.49 -5.05 3.24
C TYR A 52 -24.81 -4.34 3.54
N PRO A 53 -24.84 -3.09 4.07
CA PRO A 53 -26.10 -2.44 4.42
C PRO A 53 -26.97 -2.07 3.22
N VAL A 54 -26.38 -1.82 2.04
CA VAL A 54 -27.12 -1.39 0.84
C VAL A 54 -27.41 -2.54 -0.12
N PHE A 55 -26.42 -3.40 -0.38
CA PHE A 55 -26.53 -4.43 -1.41
C PHE A 55 -26.69 -5.85 -0.83
N GLY A 56 -26.55 -6.03 0.49
CA GLY A 56 -26.58 -7.34 1.12
C GLY A 56 -25.40 -8.24 0.76
N LEU A 57 -24.34 -7.67 0.19
CA LEU A 57 -23.17 -8.40 -0.26
C LEU A 57 -22.04 -8.30 0.77
N PRO A 58 -21.44 -9.43 1.20
CA PRO A 58 -20.26 -9.40 2.04
C PRO A 58 -19.11 -8.67 1.32
N ASN A 59 -18.28 -7.99 2.09
CA ASN A 59 -17.19 -7.15 1.60
C ASN A 59 -15.91 -7.94 1.27
N TYR A 60 -15.86 -9.25 1.53
CA TYR A 60 -14.71 -10.11 1.24
C TYR A 60 -14.22 -9.99 -0.21
N ALA A 61 -15.13 -10.02 -1.19
CA ALA A 61 -14.74 -9.90 -2.60
C ALA A 61 -14.07 -8.55 -2.90
N LEU A 62 -14.56 -7.46 -2.32
CA LEU A 62 -13.99 -6.13 -2.50
C LEU A 62 -12.59 -6.04 -1.86
N TYR A 63 -12.42 -6.59 -0.65
CA TYR A 63 -11.13 -6.63 0.01
C TYR A 63 -10.13 -7.56 -0.67
N ASN A 64 -10.57 -8.72 -1.17
CA ASN A 64 -9.73 -9.67 -1.90
C ASN A 64 -9.25 -9.07 -3.24
N ILE A 65 -10.12 -8.34 -3.95
CA ILE A 65 -9.74 -7.57 -5.15
C ILE A 65 -8.78 -6.43 -4.78
N TYR A 66 -9.03 -5.73 -3.68
CA TYR A 66 -8.13 -4.70 -3.19
C TYR A 66 -6.73 -5.27 -2.90
N VAL A 67 -6.62 -6.44 -2.27
CA VAL A 67 -5.34 -7.13 -2.02
C VAL A 67 -4.60 -7.37 -3.34
N LEU A 68 -5.27 -7.92 -4.36
CA LEU A 68 -4.67 -8.12 -5.67
C LEU A 68 -4.14 -6.80 -6.25
N LEU A 69 -5.01 -5.79 -6.31
CA LEU A 69 -4.69 -4.51 -6.93
C LEU A 69 -3.57 -3.78 -6.18
N HIS A 70 -3.58 -3.82 -4.84
CA HIS A 70 -2.58 -3.19 -3.99
C HIS A 70 -1.17 -3.71 -4.27
N PHE A 71 -0.97 -5.04 -4.18
CA PHE A 71 0.35 -5.62 -4.38
C PHE A 71 0.80 -5.56 -5.83
N CYS A 72 -0.10 -5.83 -6.79
CA CYS A 72 0.21 -5.67 -8.21
C CYS A 72 0.64 -4.24 -8.54
N PHE A 73 -0.12 -3.24 -8.05
CA PHE A 73 0.18 -1.83 -8.27
C PHE A 73 1.57 -1.47 -7.74
N PHE A 74 1.85 -1.75 -6.47
CA PHE A 74 3.13 -1.31 -5.89
C PHE A 74 4.32 -2.09 -6.46
N ILE A 75 4.20 -3.39 -6.75
CA ILE A 75 5.27 -4.14 -7.42
C ILE A 75 5.57 -3.53 -8.80
N ALA A 76 4.53 -3.21 -9.58
CA ALA A 76 4.69 -2.57 -10.89
C ALA A 76 5.25 -1.14 -10.78
N TRP A 77 4.86 -0.40 -9.74
CA TRP A 77 5.36 0.95 -9.47
C TRP A 77 6.84 0.94 -9.07
N TYR A 78 7.27 0.02 -8.21
CA TYR A 78 8.69 -0.15 -7.92
C TYR A 78 9.48 -0.60 -9.16
N HIS A 79 8.91 -1.46 -10.00
CA HIS A 79 9.53 -1.82 -11.27
C HIS A 79 9.79 -0.60 -12.16
N SER A 80 8.92 0.42 -12.16
CA SER A 80 9.15 1.65 -12.92
C SER A 80 10.17 2.61 -12.29
N LEU A 81 10.44 2.47 -10.98
CA LEU A 81 11.40 3.32 -10.26
C LEU A 81 12.83 2.80 -10.30
N LEU A 82 13.03 1.49 -10.49
CA LEU A 82 14.36 0.89 -10.50
C LEU A 82 15.10 1.18 -11.81
N GLU A 83 16.42 1.25 -11.74
CA GLU A 83 17.31 1.35 -12.90
C GLU A 83 17.94 -0.01 -13.24
N SER A 84 18.22 -0.86 -12.24
CA SER A 84 18.84 -2.16 -12.48
C SER A 84 17.90 -3.13 -13.20
N GLU A 85 18.28 -3.53 -14.42
CA GLU A 85 17.55 -4.51 -15.22
C GLU A 85 17.40 -5.88 -14.53
N MET A 86 18.39 -6.27 -13.72
CA MET A 86 18.29 -7.50 -12.91
C MET A 86 17.16 -7.38 -11.87
N ARG A 87 17.09 -6.27 -11.14
CA ARG A 87 16.08 -6.06 -10.10
C ARG A 87 14.69 -5.91 -10.72
N LYS A 88 14.56 -5.22 -11.86
CA LYS A 88 13.32 -5.16 -12.65
C LYS A 88 12.85 -6.55 -13.06
N LYS A 89 13.74 -7.41 -13.58
CA LYS A 89 13.39 -8.77 -13.98
C LYS A 89 12.86 -9.59 -12.80
N ILE A 90 13.45 -9.43 -11.62
CA ILE A 90 12.96 -10.07 -10.38
C ILE A 90 11.56 -9.56 -10.04
N LEU A 91 11.32 -8.25 -10.06
CA LEU A 91 9.99 -7.69 -9.77
C LEU A 91 8.93 -8.13 -10.78
N LYS A 92 9.30 -8.29 -12.06
CA LYS A 92 8.42 -8.85 -13.07
C LYS A 92 8.03 -10.29 -12.74
N ILE A 93 8.98 -11.11 -12.28
CA ILE A 93 8.69 -12.49 -11.82
C ILE A 93 7.77 -12.46 -10.60
N PHE A 94 8.03 -11.60 -9.61
CA PHE A 94 7.16 -11.43 -8.44
C PHE A 94 5.74 -11.05 -8.83
N PHE A 95 5.57 -10.12 -9.78
CA PHE A 95 4.26 -9.71 -10.26
C PHE A 95 3.47 -10.90 -10.84
N PHE A 96 4.05 -11.64 -11.79
CA PHE A 96 3.35 -12.77 -12.41
C PHE A 96 3.10 -13.90 -11.40
N PHE A 97 4.08 -14.20 -10.55
CA PHE A 97 3.92 -15.22 -9.52
C PHE A 97 2.80 -14.85 -8.55
N PHE A 98 2.74 -13.59 -8.10
CA PHE A 98 1.71 -13.11 -7.20
C PHE A 98 0.31 -13.20 -7.82
N VAL A 99 0.13 -12.78 -9.08
CA VAL A 99 -1.18 -12.88 -9.76
C VAL A 99 -1.65 -14.33 -9.88
N VAL A 100 -0.75 -15.24 -10.25
CA VAL A 100 -1.06 -16.68 -10.35
C VAL A 100 -1.42 -17.23 -8.97
N PHE A 101 -0.65 -16.87 -7.94
CA PHE A 101 -0.88 -17.34 -6.58
C PHE A 101 -2.22 -16.81 -6.01
N TRP A 102 -2.52 -15.53 -6.19
CA TRP A 102 -3.79 -14.94 -5.79
C TRP A 102 -4.98 -15.57 -6.51
N SER A 103 -4.84 -15.83 -7.81
CA SER A 103 -5.90 -16.50 -8.58
C SER A 103 -6.13 -17.92 -8.08
N PHE A 104 -5.05 -18.63 -7.74
CA PHE A 104 -5.15 -19.96 -7.15
C PHE A 104 -5.88 -19.92 -5.80
N GLU A 105 -5.48 -19.07 -4.85
CA GLU A 105 -6.16 -18.99 -3.56
C GLU A 105 -7.62 -18.53 -3.71
N SER A 106 -7.89 -17.52 -4.55
CA SER A 106 -9.23 -16.96 -4.70
C SER A 106 -10.23 -17.96 -5.31
N PHE A 107 -9.85 -18.65 -6.39
CA PHE A 107 -10.77 -19.52 -7.13
C PHE A 107 -10.70 -20.99 -6.73
N TYR A 108 -9.51 -21.51 -6.38
CA TYR A 108 -9.35 -22.94 -6.08
C TYR A 108 -9.65 -23.26 -4.62
N LEU A 109 -9.40 -22.33 -3.69
CA LEU A 109 -9.74 -22.49 -2.27
C LEU A 109 -11.12 -21.90 -1.92
N ASP A 110 -11.84 -21.36 -2.90
CA ASP A 110 -13.18 -20.72 -2.76
C ASP A 110 -13.20 -19.50 -1.81
N ASN A 111 -12.03 -18.92 -1.55
CA ASN A 111 -11.90 -17.77 -0.64
C ASN A 111 -12.46 -16.48 -1.24
N PHE A 112 -12.66 -16.38 -2.57
CA PHE A 112 -13.00 -15.11 -3.23
C PHE A 112 -14.17 -14.35 -2.59
N THR A 113 -15.22 -15.04 -2.14
CA THR A 113 -16.40 -14.41 -1.51
C THR A 113 -16.63 -14.79 -0.05
N GLY A 114 -15.94 -15.82 0.46
CA GLY A 114 -16.20 -16.40 1.77
C GLY A 114 -15.19 -16.01 2.85
N GLU A 115 -13.91 -15.79 2.48
CA GLU A 115 -12.82 -15.58 3.43
C GLU A 115 -11.74 -14.63 2.88
N ASP A 116 -10.87 -14.12 3.74
CA ASP A 116 -9.74 -13.29 3.31
C ASP A 116 -8.65 -14.14 2.65
N VAL A 117 -8.06 -13.65 1.56
CA VAL A 117 -6.90 -14.27 0.86
C VAL A 117 -5.58 -14.14 1.65
N THR A 118 -5.53 -14.78 2.80
CA THR A 118 -4.49 -14.66 3.83
C THR A 118 -3.09 -15.05 3.32
N LEU A 119 -2.99 -16.11 2.52
CA LEU A 119 -1.69 -16.58 2.01
C LEU A 119 -1.14 -15.61 0.96
N SER A 120 -2.00 -15.13 0.07
CA SER A 120 -1.67 -14.14 -0.96
C SER A 120 -1.25 -12.84 -0.30
N PHE A 121 -1.99 -12.38 0.71
CA PHE A 121 -1.60 -11.21 1.48
C PHE A 121 -0.17 -11.38 2.04
N THR A 122 0.12 -12.50 2.69
CA THR A 122 1.44 -12.78 3.27
C THR A 122 2.57 -12.77 2.22
N ILE A 123 2.38 -13.46 1.09
CA ILE A 123 3.37 -13.49 0.00
C ILE A 123 3.54 -12.11 -0.63
N GLY A 124 2.43 -11.39 -0.84
CA GLY A 124 2.42 -10.03 -1.35
C GLY A 124 3.25 -9.09 -0.48
N VAL A 125 3.08 -9.15 0.85
CA VAL A 125 3.88 -8.37 1.79
C VAL A 125 5.37 -8.68 1.67
N LEU A 126 5.75 -9.97 1.61
CA LEU A 126 7.16 -10.36 1.48
C LEU A 126 7.78 -9.82 0.18
N PHE A 127 7.08 -9.96 -0.95
CA PHE A 127 7.54 -9.41 -2.22
C PHE A 127 7.64 -7.90 -2.20
N LEU A 128 6.69 -7.23 -1.55
CA LEU A 128 6.68 -5.78 -1.43
C LEU A 128 7.83 -5.27 -0.57
N ILE A 129 8.15 -5.94 0.55
CA ILE A 129 9.34 -5.64 1.36
C ILE A 129 10.62 -5.73 0.53
N VAL A 130 10.77 -6.80 -0.26
CA VAL A 130 11.94 -6.95 -1.15
C VAL A 130 11.97 -5.85 -2.21
N SER A 131 10.81 -5.49 -2.77
CA SER A 131 10.69 -4.41 -3.77
C SER A 131 11.13 -3.05 -3.20
N VAL A 132 10.68 -2.72 -1.99
CA VAL A 132 11.10 -1.51 -1.27
C VAL A 132 12.59 -1.55 -0.96
N GLY A 133 13.11 -2.72 -0.53
CA GLY A 133 14.53 -2.92 -0.26
C GLY A 133 15.41 -2.69 -1.49
N PHE A 134 14.97 -3.15 -2.67
CA PHE A 134 15.63 -2.86 -3.94
C PHE A 134 15.69 -1.36 -4.23
N TYR A 135 14.58 -0.65 -4.04
CA TYR A 135 14.52 0.80 -4.22
C TYR A 135 15.50 1.52 -3.28
N PHE A 136 15.48 1.21 -1.98
CA PHE A 136 16.39 1.86 -1.03
C PHE A 136 17.86 1.55 -1.31
N MET A 137 18.20 0.34 -1.75
CA MET A 137 19.57 0.01 -2.13
C MET A 137 20.06 0.81 -3.34
N GLU A 138 19.24 1.02 -4.37
CA GLU A 138 19.64 1.88 -5.50
C GLU A 138 19.76 3.34 -5.07
N MET A 139 18.78 3.83 -4.33
CA MET A 139 18.74 5.20 -3.83
C MET A 139 19.98 5.53 -2.97
N LEU A 140 20.40 4.62 -2.08
CA LEU A 140 21.60 4.80 -1.24
C LEU A 140 22.92 4.75 -2.03
N THR A 141 22.91 4.17 -3.23
CA THR A 141 24.11 4.06 -4.08
C THR A 141 24.29 5.30 -4.97
N ARG A 142 23.25 6.12 -5.15
CA ARG A 142 23.35 7.38 -5.93
C ARG A 142 24.22 8.38 -5.19
N GLU A 143 25.15 9.03 -5.89
CA GLU A 143 26.15 9.97 -5.33
C GLU A 143 25.54 11.20 -4.61
N VAL A 144 24.21 11.40 -4.71
CA VAL A 144 23.47 12.48 -4.05
C VAL A 144 22.95 12.03 -2.67
N ILE A 145 23.85 11.57 -1.80
CA ILE A 145 23.50 11.07 -0.44
C ILE A 145 23.01 12.23 0.46
N LEU A 146 23.26 13.48 0.11
CA LEU A 146 23.10 14.59 1.04
C LEU A 146 21.64 14.94 1.41
N HIS A 147 20.63 14.43 0.70
CA HIS A 147 19.22 14.84 0.91
C HIS A 147 18.16 13.75 0.65
N ILE A 148 18.40 12.50 1.05
CA ILE A 148 17.48 11.36 0.82
C ILE A 148 16.04 11.63 1.32
N THR A 149 15.90 12.28 2.48
CA THR A 149 14.60 12.58 3.09
C THR A 149 13.83 13.70 2.40
N GLN A 150 14.41 14.33 1.37
CA GLN A 150 13.70 15.30 0.51
C GLN A 150 12.99 14.64 -0.67
N SER A 151 13.28 13.36 -0.93
CA SER A 151 12.65 12.61 -2.02
C SER A 151 11.21 12.25 -1.66
N PRO A 152 10.22 12.59 -2.50
CA PRO A 152 8.83 12.16 -2.26
C PRO A 152 8.70 10.63 -2.35
N TYR A 153 9.47 9.97 -3.22
CA TYR A 153 9.48 8.52 -3.37
C TYR A 153 10.00 7.81 -2.11
N PHE A 154 10.98 8.41 -1.43
CA PHE A 154 11.45 7.91 -0.13
C PHE A 154 10.32 7.81 0.90
N TRP A 155 9.48 8.86 1.03
CA TRP A 155 8.39 8.85 1.99
C TRP A 155 7.30 7.84 1.66
N ILE A 156 6.95 7.67 0.37
CA ILE A 156 6.04 6.59 -0.05
C ILE A 156 6.62 5.23 0.36
N SER A 157 7.88 4.98 0.01
CA SER A 157 8.56 3.72 0.30
C SER A 157 8.70 3.44 1.78
N PHE A 158 9.00 4.46 2.58
CA PHE A 158 9.11 4.36 4.03
C PHE A 158 7.75 4.03 4.67
N GLY A 159 6.68 4.70 4.26
CA GLY A 159 5.33 4.43 4.74
C GLY A 159 4.89 2.98 4.45
N ILE A 160 5.17 2.49 3.23
CA ILE A 160 4.87 1.11 2.83
C ILE A 160 5.70 0.11 3.64
N LEU A 161 6.99 0.36 3.83
CA LEU A 161 7.85 -0.55 4.61
C LEU A 161 7.37 -0.66 6.05
N VAL A 162 7.06 0.48 6.69
CA VAL A 162 6.53 0.50 8.06
C VAL A 162 5.22 -0.28 8.12
N TYR A 163 4.29 -0.05 7.18
CA TYR A 163 3.04 -0.81 7.08
C TYR A 163 3.31 -2.31 6.99
N CYS A 164 4.13 -2.76 6.03
CA CYS A 164 4.43 -4.17 5.81
C CYS A 164 5.05 -4.87 7.04
N VAL A 165 6.07 -4.25 7.63
CA VAL A 165 6.82 -4.83 8.75
C VAL A 165 6.00 -4.87 10.03
N THR A 166 5.13 -3.87 10.23
CA THR A 166 4.28 -3.81 11.43
C THR A 166 3.00 -4.62 11.27
N TYR A 167 2.31 -4.54 10.13
CA TYR A 167 1.02 -5.20 9.94
C TYR A 167 1.16 -6.72 9.86
N LEU A 168 2.22 -7.25 9.23
CA LEU A 168 2.36 -8.69 9.00
C LEU A 168 2.38 -9.53 10.30
N PRO A 169 3.19 -9.22 11.33
CA PRO A 169 3.14 -9.93 12.61
C PRO A 169 1.76 -9.87 13.28
N PHE A 170 1.06 -8.73 13.20
CA PHE A 170 -0.28 -8.58 13.77
C PHE A 170 -1.32 -9.39 13.01
N TYR A 171 -1.21 -9.44 11.68
CA TYR A 171 -2.09 -10.24 10.82
C TYR A 171 -1.94 -11.75 11.08
N LEU A 172 -0.70 -12.23 11.24
CA LEU A 172 -0.44 -13.65 11.54
C LEU A 172 -0.89 -14.07 12.96
N THR A 173 -0.91 -13.12 13.90
CA THR A 173 -1.33 -13.35 15.30
C THR A 173 -2.77 -12.93 15.58
N LEU A 174 -3.52 -12.55 14.55
CA LEU A 174 -4.84 -11.93 14.66
C LEU A 174 -5.86 -12.85 15.35
N SER A 175 -5.78 -14.16 15.10
CA SER A 175 -6.63 -15.16 15.76
C SER A 175 -6.39 -15.26 17.27
N PHE A 176 -5.17 -14.98 17.73
CA PHE A 176 -4.82 -14.95 19.16
C PHE A 176 -5.17 -13.60 19.78
N ILE A 177 -4.79 -12.48 19.13
CA ILE A 177 -4.99 -11.12 19.67
C ILE A 177 -6.48 -10.73 19.72
N ASN A 178 -7.25 -11.04 18.67
CA ASN A 178 -8.66 -10.66 18.59
C ASN A 178 -9.51 -11.39 19.66
N ARG A 179 -9.09 -12.60 20.06
CA ARG A 179 -9.75 -13.35 21.13
C ARG A 179 -9.50 -12.75 22.51
N GLU A 180 -8.33 -12.17 22.75
CA GLU A 180 -7.98 -11.61 24.05
C GLU A 180 -8.37 -10.15 24.22
N ASN A 181 -8.09 -9.30 23.23
CA ASN A 181 -8.43 -7.87 23.32
C ASN A 181 -8.56 -7.19 21.94
N PRO A 182 -9.78 -7.03 21.41
CA PRO A 182 -10.01 -6.41 20.10
C PRO A 182 -9.65 -4.91 20.06
N VAL A 183 -9.49 -4.25 21.22
CA VAL A 183 -9.10 -2.83 21.28
C VAL A 183 -7.64 -2.65 20.86
N ILE A 184 -6.75 -3.55 21.28
CA ILE A 184 -5.32 -3.48 20.94
C ILE A 184 -5.13 -3.56 19.43
N LEU A 185 -5.83 -4.50 18.79
CA LEU A 185 -5.80 -4.65 17.34
C LEU A 185 -6.26 -3.36 16.64
N ASN A 186 -7.42 -2.83 17.02
CA ASN A 186 -7.98 -1.62 16.43
C ASN A 186 -7.08 -0.39 16.58
N VAL A 187 -6.46 -0.20 17.75
CA VAL A 187 -5.53 0.91 18.00
C VAL A 187 -4.26 0.75 17.17
N THR A 188 -3.67 -0.45 17.13
CA THR A 188 -2.48 -0.71 16.33
C THR A 188 -2.75 -0.46 14.85
N LEU A 189 -3.85 -0.99 14.30
CA LEU A 189 -4.22 -0.80 12.91
C LEU A 189 -4.41 0.69 12.58
N PHE A 190 -5.06 1.44 13.47
CA PHE A 190 -5.21 2.88 13.30
C PHE A 190 -3.84 3.61 13.29
N LEU A 191 -2.92 3.27 14.19
CA LEU A 191 -1.60 3.89 14.26
C LEU A 191 -0.74 3.58 13.03
N ILE A 192 -0.77 2.33 12.55
CA ILE A 192 -0.06 1.92 11.34
C ILE A 192 -0.55 2.75 10.14
N ASN A 193 -1.87 2.84 9.96
CA ASN A 193 -2.49 3.65 8.91
C ASN A 193 -2.14 5.13 9.06
N CYS A 194 -2.14 5.67 10.28
CA CYS A 194 -1.74 7.04 10.56
C CYS A 194 -0.31 7.33 10.07
N ILE A 195 0.65 6.47 10.41
CA ILE A 195 2.04 6.63 9.97
C ILE A 195 2.13 6.57 8.44
N GLN A 196 1.49 5.58 7.80
CA GLN A 196 1.53 5.43 6.35
C GLN A 196 0.95 6.65 5.62
N TYR A 197 -0.26 7.11 6.01
CA TYR A 197 -0.91 8.23 5.35
C TYR A 197 -0.28 9.59 5.67
N CYS A 198 0.37 9.73 6.84
CA CYS A 198 1.25 10.86 7.11
C CYS A 198 2.44 10.87 6.14
N CYS A 199 3.10 9.72 5.93
CA CYS A 199 4.21 9.63 4.97
C CYS A 199 3.75 9.96 3.55
N PHE A 200 2.59 9.48 3.12
CA PHE A 200 2.04 9.79 1.80
C PHE A 200 1.70 11.27 1.65
N SER A 201 1.13 11.87 2.69
CA SER A 201 0.86 13.32 2.72
C SER A 201 2.15 14.14 2.63
N ILE A 202 3.19 13.74 3.38
CA ILE A 202 4.53 14.36 3.31
C ILE A 202 5.11 14.24 1.90
N ALA A 203 4.99 13.07 1.26
CA ALA A 203 5.45 12.86 -0.12
C ALA A 203 4.77 13.84 -1.09
N PHE A 204 3.45 14.02 -1.01
CA PHE A 204 2.73 14.97 -1.86
C PHE A 204 3.11 16.42 -1.59
N ILE A 205 3.39 16.79 -0.34
CA ILE A 205 3.83 18.14 0.02
C ILE A 205 5.25 18.42 -0.49
N GLN A 206 6.14 17.43 -0.44
CA GLN A 206 7.52 17.56 -0.88
C GLN A 206 7.68 17.54 -2.40
N ALA A 207 6.67 17.09 -3.14
CA ALA A 207 6.67 17.06 -4.60
C ALA A 207 7.01 18.39 -5.27
N ASN A 208 6.68 19.55 -4.68
CA ASN A 208 7.09 20.87 -5.20
C ASN A 208 8.58 21.18 -4.98
N ARG A 209 9.08 20.80 -3.80
CA ARG A 209 10.17 21.53 -3.16
C ARG A 209 11.52 21.23 -3.81
N HIS A 210 11.63 20.06 -4.44
CA HIS A 210 12.78 19.65 -5.22
C HIS A 210 12.28 18.97 -6.49
N ARG A 211 12.97 19.22 -7.60
CA ARG A 211 12.69 18.80 -8.98
C ARG A 211 12.73 17.26 -9.17
N MET A 212 12.00 16.49 -8.37
CA MET A 212 11.77 15.02 -8.34
C MET A 212 12.96 14.08 -8.58
N GLU A 213 14.19 14.57 -8.44
CA GLU A 213 15.47 13.92 -8.78
C GLU A 213 15.74 13.84 -10.30
N HIS A 214 15.84 14.99 -10.98
CA HIS A 214 16.51 15.15 -12.30
C HIS A 214 16.34 13.98 -13.30
N GLU A 215 15.13 13.92 -13.89
CA GLU A 215 14.74 13.10 -15.06
C GLU A 215 14.73 11.58 -14.82
N SER A 216 13.52 11.00 -14.68
CA SER A 216 13.31 9.56 -14.87
C SER A 216 13.76 9.10 -16.25
#